data_AF-A0A2V6X2R1-F1
#
_entry.id   AF-A0A2V6X2R1-F1
#
_cell.length_a   1.000
_cell.length_b   1.000
_cell.length_c   1.000
_cell.angle_alpha   90.00
_cell.angle_beta   90.00
_cell.angle_gamma   90.00
#
_symmetry.space_group_name_H-M   'P 1'
#
loop_
_entity.id
_entity.type
_entity.pdbx_description
1 polymer ?
#
loop_
_entity_poly.entity_id
_entity_poly.type
_entity_poly.pdbx_seq_one_letter_code
_entity_poly.pdbx_strand_id
1 'polypeptide(L)'
;MRRGLLPGFLFLATATLAAAAPIRVKMGELHAEGGVPPGWKFTLPRGDPAKGKEVFGRLECYGCHVVEGQGFPSKATDQTGPELTGMGAHHPAEYLAESILNPNAVILTDVPDWVGPDGLSKMPTYSDSLTLEQWTDLVAYLKSLTGGRRHGEHDMTGMHATHDGHAMRGPERDKTVGAYRVRVGYAEPAQESRPGYLAVAVTDAESGQRVPYLPVRARISSGRATRTVILGPRLGPNGLEYGAPVLVPDETERLTVLIGAATVSVSPAERGRYRTPREVSFEW
;
A
#
# COMPACT_ATOMS: atom_id res chain seq x y z
N MET A 1 -3.96 -53.52 20.59
CA MET A 1 -3.48 -53.23 19.22
C MET A 1 -4.73 -53.10 18.35
N ARG A 2 -5.07 -52.05 17.60
CA ARG A 2 -4.53 -50.73 17.25
C ARG A 2 -5.75 -49.80 17.10
N ARG A 3 -5.72 -48.57 17.64
CA ARG A 3 -6.69 -47.51 17.31
C ARG A 3 -6.23 -46.85 15.99
N GLY A 4 -7.07 -46.85 14.97
CA GLY A 4 -6.79 -46.19 13.69
C GLY A 4 -7.02 -44.69 13.77
N LEU A 5 -5.99 -43.89 13.52
CA LEU A 5 -6.11 -42.46 13.22
C LEU A 5 -6.53 -42.31 11.74
N LEU A 6 -7.63 -41.61 11.48
CA LEU A 6 -7.92 -41.05 10.16
C LEU A 6 -7.13 -39.75 9.98
N PRO A 7 -6.48 -39.51 8.83
CA PRO A 7 -5.77 -38.26 8.57
C PRO A 7 -6.78 -37.17 8.20
N GLY A 8 -6.76 -36.07 8.96
CA GLY A 8 -7.50 -34.86 8.62
C GLY A 8 -6.89 -34.18 7.40
N PHE A 9 -7.62 -34.13 6.30
CA PHE A 9 -7.27 -33.30 5.14
C PHE A 9 -7.53 -31.83 5.48
N LEU A 10 -6.44 -31.06 5.58
CA LEU A 10 -6.49 -29.60 5.68
C LEU A 10 -6.80 -29.06 4.27
N PHE A 11 -8.03 -28.62 4.04
CA PHE A 11 -8.38 -27.88 2.83
C PHE A 11 -7.72 -26.50 2.89
N LEU A 12 -6.63 -26.29 2.13
CA LEU A 12 -6.19 -24.94 1.77
C LEU A 12 -7.27 -24.36 0.85
N ALA A 13 -8.10 -23.48 1.40
CA ALA A 13 -8.97 -22.64 0.61
C ALA A 13 -8.10 -21.63 -0.15
N THR A 14 -7.77 -21.93 -1.40
CA THR A 14 -7.25 -20.94 -2.34
C THR A 14 -8.33 -19.90 -2.57
N ALA A 15 -8.22 -18.76 -1.89
CA ALA A 15 -9.06 -17.61 -2.15
C ALA A 15 -8.72 -17.07 -3.55
N THR A 16 -9.43 -17.53 -4.56
CA THR A 16 -9.39 -16.92 -5.88
C THR A 16 -10.03 -15.54 -5.77
N LEU A 17 -9.21 -14.47 -5.74
CA LEU A 17 -9.72 -13.13 -6.05
C LEU A 17 -10.41 -13.25 -7.41
N ALA A 18 -11.65 -12.80 -7.55
CA ALA A 18 -12.30 -12.72 -8.85
C ALA A 18 -11.59 -11.65 -9.70
N ALA A 19 -11.30 -11.95 -10.97
CA ALA A 19 -10.86 -10.91 -11.90
C ALA A 19 -12.00 -9.90 -12.06
N ALA A 20 -11.67 -8.61 -12.11
CA ALA A 20 -12.68 -7.58 -12.35
C ALA A 20 -13.41 -7.86 -13.67
N ALA A 21 -14.73 -7.67 -13.67
CA ALA A 21 -15.53 -7.88 -14.87
C ALA A 21 -15.07 -6.92 -15.99
N PRO A 22 -15.14 -7.34 -17.27
CA PRO A 22 -14.74 -6.47 -18.38
C PRO A 22 -15.64 -5.22 -18.43
N ILE A 23 -15.03 -4.06 -18.61
CA ILE A 23 -15.75 -2.80 -18.87
C ILE A 23 -16.39 -2.91 -20.25
N ARG A 24 -17.71 -2.74 -20.32
CA ARG A 24 -18.47 -2.74 -21.58
C ARG A 24 -18.92 -1.32 -21.88
N VAL A 25 -18.42 -0.76 -22.98
CA VAL A 25 -18.72 0.60 -23.44
C VAL A 25 -19.00 0.60 -24.94
N LYS A 26 -19.91 1.46 -25.42
CA LYS A 26 -20.17 1.60 -26.86
C LYS A 26 -19.08 2.44 -27.52
N MET A 27 -18.77 2.17 -28.79
CA MET A 27 -17.73 2.91 -29.54
C MET A 27 -17.96 4.43 -29.56
N GLY A 28 -19.20 4.88 -29.76
CA GLY A 28 -19.53 6.32 -29.77
C GLY A 28 -19.37 7.00 -28.41
N GLU A 29 -19.65 6.29 -27.32
CA GLU A 29 -19.48 6.75 -25.95
C GLU A 29 -17.98 6.84 -25.60
N LEU A 30 -17.21 5.81 -25.96
CA LEU A 30 -15.76 5.80 -25.79
C LEU A 30 -15.07 6.98 -26.48
N HIS A 31 -15.47 7.30 -27.72
CA HIS A 31 -14.96 8.47 -28.44
C HIS A 31 -15.35 9.80 -27.79
N ALA A 32 -16.60 9.91 -27.31
CA ALA A 32 -17.06 11.11 -26.62
C ALA A 32 -16.31 11.34 -25.30
N GLU A 33 -15.84 10.28 -24.66
CA GLU A 33 -15.09 10.30 -23.39
C GLU A 33 -13.56 10.34 -23.57
N GLY A 34 -13.06 10.59 -24.79
CA GLY A 34 -11.64 10.79 -25.05
C GLY A 34 -10.83 9.50 -25.28
N GLY A 35 -11.50 8.37 -25.55
CA GLY A 35 -10.87 7.14 -26.05
C GLY A 35 -10.43 6.14 -24.99
N VAL A 36 -10.56 6.46 -23.70
CA VAL A 36 -10.27 5.55 -22.58
C VAL A 36 -11.52 5.45 -21.70
N PRO A 37 -12.02 4.25 -21.38
CA PRO A 37 -13.23 4.12 -20.57
C PRO A 37 -13.01 4.70 -19.16
N PRO A 38 -13.99 5.43 -18.60
CA PRO A 38 -13.94 5.89 -17.21
C PRO A 38 -13.69 4.73 -16.25
N GLY A 39 -12.70 4.88 -15.37
CA GLY A 39 -12.34 3.83 -14.40
C GLY A 39 -11.50 2.69 -14.97
N TRP A 40 -11.15 2.73 -16.25
CA TRP A 40 -10.14 1.83 -16.79
C TRP A 40 -8.78 2.12 -16.15
N LYS A 41 -8.11 1.06 -15.71
CA LYS A 41 -6.73 1.08 -15.24
C LYS A 41 -6.03 -0.13 -15.82
N PHE A 42 -4.76 0.03 -16.19
CA PHE A 42 -3.89 -1.11 -16.45
C PHE A 42 -3.83 -2.00 -15.20
N THR A 43 -4.15 -3.28 -15.37
CA THR A 43 -4.04 -4.30 -14.32
C THR A 43 -2.97 -5.28 -14.73
N LEU A 44 -2.12 -5.66 -13.78
CA LEU A 44 -1.09 -6.66 -14.04
C LEU A 44 -1.75 -8.02 -14.27
N PRO A 45 -1.30 -8.79 -15.28
CA PRO A 45 -1.67 -10.19 -15.40
C PRO A 45 -1.30 -10.94 -14.12
N ARG A 46 -2.05 -12.01 -13.83
CA ARG A 46 -1.71 -12.89 -12.70
C ARG A 46 -0.43 -13.64 -13.01
N GLY A 47 0.49 -13.63 -12.06
CA GLY A 47 1.66 -14.50 -12.06
C GLY A 47 1.54 -15.62 -11.04
N ASP A 48 2.49 -16.55 -11.11
CA ASP A 48 2.72 -17.66 -10.20
C ASP A 48 3.85 -17.31 -9.22
N PRO A 49 3.58 -17.17 -7.91
CA PRO A 49 4.60 -16.89 -6.90
C PRO A 49 5.71 -17.94 -6.82
N ALA A 50 5.44 -19.21 -7.13
CA ALA A 50 6.45 -20.27 -7.09
C ALA A 50 7.47 -20.09 -8.22
N LYS A 51 6.99 -19.87 -9.45
CA LYS A 51 7.85 -19.52 -10.59
C LYS A 51 8.58 -18.19 -10.36
N GLY A 52 7.91 -17.22 -9.73
CA GLY A 52 8.53 -15.94 -9.40
C GLY A 52 9.71 -16.08 -8.44
N LYS A 53 9.62 -16.99 -7.47
CA LYS A 53 10.74 -17.33 -6.58
C LYS A 53 11.93 -17.91 -7.34
N GLU A 54 11.67 -18.77 -8.33
CA GLU A 54 12.72 -19.31 -9.21
C GLU A 54 13.38 -18.20 -10.05
N VAL A 55 12.59 -17.27 -10.59
CA VAL A 55 13.10 -16.10 -11.32
C VAL A 55 13.97 -15.23 -10.40
N PHE A 56 13.52 -14.95 -9.18
CA PHE A 56 14.27 -14.18 -8.17
C PHE A 56 15.63 -14.81 -7.87
N GLY A 57 15.68 -16.13 -7.72
CA GLY A 57 16.93 -16.87 -7.52
C GLY A 57 17.84 -16.85 -8.75
N ARG A 58 17.27 -17.10 -9.94
CA ARG A 58 18.02 -17.17 -11.20
C ARG A 58 18.67 -15.83 -11.58
N LEU A 59 17.98 -14.72 -11.30
CA LEU A 59 18.52 -13.37 -11.51
C LEU A 59 19.42 -12.90 -10.36
N GLU A 60 19.64 -13.74 -9.36
CA GLU A 60 20.42 -13.43 -8.18
C GLU A 60 19.98 -12.13 -7.49
N CYS A 61 18.68 -11.86 -7.45
CA CYS A 61 18.15 -10.67 -6.78
C CYS A 61 18.53 -10.63 -5.29
N TYR A 62 18.80 -11.81 -4.68
CA TYR A 62 19.35 -11.96 -3.34
C TYR A 62 20.77 -11.37 -3.15
N GLY A 63 21.45 -11.01 -4.23
CA GLY A 63 22.75 -10.35 -4.18
C GLY A 63 22.65 -8.93 -3.62
N CYS A 64 21.52 -8.26 -3.87
CA CYS A 64 21.26 -6.89 -3.39
C CYS A 64 20.09 -6.78 -2.41
N HIS A 65 19.14 -7.72 -2.43
CA HIS A 65 17.96 -7.70 -1.58
C HIS A 65 17.94 -8.86 -0.59
N VAL A 66 17.90 -8.57 0.70
CA VAL A 66 17.68 -9.61 1.72
C VAL A 66 16.21 -10.04 1.71
N VAL A 67 15.98 -11.36 1.84
CA VAL A 67 14.64 -11.97 2.02
C VAL A 67 14.73 -13.14 3.01
N GLU A 68 14.33 -12.90 4.26
CA GLU A 68 14.38 -13.86 5.35
C GLU A 68 13.45 -15.06 5.12
N GLY A 69 13.89 -16.23 5.59
CA GLY A 69 13.09 -17.45 5.56
C GLY A 69 12.82 -18.03 4.17
N GLN A 70 13.40 -17.46 3.11
CA GLN A 70 13.20 -17.93 1.73
C GLN A 70 14.29 -18.88 1.22
N GLY A 71 15.41 -19.02 1.95
CA GLY A 71 16.46 -20.00 1.66
C GLY A 71 17.46 -19.59 0.59
N PHE A 72 17.58 -18.29 0.27
CA PHE A 72 18.57 -17.78 -0.66
C PHE A 72 19.92 -17.53 0.02
N PRO A 73 21.05 -17.78 -0.68
CA PRO A 73 22.39 -17.45 -0.20
C PRO A 73 22.62 -15.94 -0.34
N SER A 74 22.06 -15.14 0.59
CA SER A 74 22.19 -13.68 0.54
C SER A 74 23.62 -13.23 0.83
N LYS A 75 24.14 -12.33 -0.02
CA LYS A 75 25.29 -11.47 0.29
C LYS A 75 24.87 -10.00 0.46
N ALA A 76 23.58 -9.73 0.29
CA ALA A 76 23.02 -8.40 0.40
C ALA A 76 23.10 -7.89 1.85
N THR A 77 23.36 -6.58 1.96
CA THR A 77 23.13 -5.78 3.15
C THR A 77 22.03 -4.76 2.85
N ASP A 78 21.45 -4.17 3.89
CA ASP A 78 20.56 -3.00 3.80
C ASP A 78 21.19 -1.81 3.04
N GLN A 79 22.51 -1.76 2.96
CA GLN A 79 23.27 -0.75 2.22
C GLN A 79 23.37 -1.05 0.70
N THR A 80 23.09 -2.27 0.27
CA THR A 80 23.19 -2.64 -1.16
C THR A 80 21.86 -2.46 -1.89
N GLY A 81 20.76 -2.69 -1.18
CA GLY A 81 19.41 -2.47 -1.66
C GLY A 81 18.40 -2.62 -0.53
N PRO A 82 17.15 -2.18 -0.74
CA PRO A 82 16.10 -2.31 0.26
C PRO A 82 15.85 -3.77 0.57
N GLU A 83 15.59 -4.05 1.83
CA GLU A 83 15.20 -5.37 2.24
C GLU A 83 13.75 -5.69 1.81
N LEU A 84 13.49 -6.92 1.34
CA LEU A 84 12.21 -7.28 0.71
C LEU A 84 11.32 -8.23 1.54
N THR A 85 11.74 -8.64 2.73
CA THR A 85 10.91 -9.40 3.66
C THR A 85 9.70 -8.59 4.07
N GLY A 86 8.51 -9.18 3.89
CA GLY A 86 7.25 -8.50 4.23
C GLY A 86 6.83 -7.40 3.26
N MET A 87 7.67 -7.01 2.28
CA MET A 87 7.38 -5.87 1.38
C MET A 87 6.15 -6.07 0.50
N GLY A 88 5.71 -7.31 0.30
CA GLY A 88 4.45 -7.61 -0.37
C GLY A 88 3.24 -7.01 0.33
N ALA A 89 3.29 -6.79 1.64
CA ALA A 89 2.23 -6.11 2.40
C ALA A 89 2.29 -4.58 2.30
N HIS A 90 3.46 -4.01 2.03
CA HIS A 90 3.70 -2.57 2.08
C HIS A 90 3.45 -1.86 0.74
N HIS A 91 3.62 -2.55 -0.38
CA HIS A 91 3.56 -1.93 -1.70
C HIS A 91 2.49 -2.55 -2.61
N PRO A 92 1.78 -1.77 -3.45
CA PRO A 92 0.91 -2.32 -4.47
C PRO A 92 1.72 -3.08 -5.53
N ALA A 93 1.08 -4.02 -6.23
CA ALA A 93 1.77 -4.87 -7.21
C ALA A 93 2.39 -4.04 -8.33
N GLU A 94 1.71 -2.98 -8.77
CA GLU A 94 2.14 -2.09 -9.84
C GLU A 94 3.41 -1.31 -9.48
N TYR A 95 3.59 -0.94 -8.21
CA TYR A 95 4.80 -0.28 -7.75
C TYR A 95 6.00 -1.23 -7.85
N LEU A 96 5.87 -2.46 -7.34
CA LEU A 96 6.92 -3.48 -7.45
C LEU A 96 7.24 -3.81 -8.92
N ALA A 97 6.20 -3.85 -9.77
CA ALA A 97 6.35 -4.08 -11.20
C ALA A 97 7.18 -3.00 -11.88
N GLU A 98 6.89 -1.72 -11.58
CA GLU A 98 7.62 -0.57 -12.13
C GLU A 98 9.05 -0.53 -11.59
N SER A 99 9.28 -0.77 -10.29
CA SER A 99 10.62 -0.79 -9.70
C SER A 99 11.57 -1.79 -10.37
N ILE A 100 11.06 -2.90 -10.92
CA ILE A 100 11.86 -3.90 -11.63
C ILE A 100 12.24 -3.44 -13.05
N LEU A 101 11.31 -2.80 -13.78
CA LEU A 101 11.51 -2.41 -15.18
C LEU A 101 12.10 -1.01 -15.32
N ASN A 102 11.83 -0.14 -14.35
CA ASN A 102 12.29 1.24 -14.28
C ASN A 102 12.69 1.59 -12.83
N PRO A 103 13.83 1.09 -12.35
CA PRO A 103 14.31 1.38 -10.99
C PRO A 103 14.62 2.87 -10.76
N ASN A 104 14.68 3.69 -11.81
CA ASN A 104 14.86 5.14 -11.73
C ASN A 104 13.54 5.93 -11.70
N ALA A 105 12.38 5.27 -11.70
CA ALA A 105 11.08 5.91 -11.58
C ALA A 105 10.91 6.65 -10.24
N VAL A 106 11.50 6.09 -9.17
CA VAL A 106 11.49 6.64 -7.82
C VAL A 106 12.87 6.47 -7.20
N ILE A 107 13.52 7.57 -6.86
CA ILE A 107 14.82 7.60 -6.17
C ILE A 107 14.62 8.18 -4.76
N LEU A 108 15.13 7.47 -3.76
CA LEU A 108 15.16 7.95 -2.38
C LEU A 108 16.43 8.77 -2.17
N THR A 109 16.28 10.07 -1.95
CA THR A 109 17.40 11.02 -1.88
C THR A 109 18.06 11.08 -0.49
N ASP A 110 17.42 10.48 0.51
CA ASP A 110 17.88 10.38 1.90
C ASP A 110 18.57 9.05 2.21
N VAL A 111 18.64 8.12 1.25
CA VAL A 111 19.32 6.82 1.37
C VAL A 111 20.43 6.71 0.30
N PRO A 112 21.58 7.39 0.47
CA PRO A 112 22.60 7.50 -0.56
C PRO A 112 23.22 6.15 -0.95
N ASP A 113 23.13 5.15 -0.07
CA ASP A 113 23.67 3.81 -0.30
C ASP A 113 22.95 3.05 -1.43
N TRP A 114 21.74 3.44 -1.83
CA TRP A 114 21.02 2.79 -2.94
C TRP A 114 21.23 3.48 -4.29
N VAL A 115 21.97 4.58 -4.29
CA VAL A 115 22.14 5.47 -5.45
C VAL A 115 23.60 5.46 -5.90
N GLY A 116 23.82 5.31 -7.22
CA GLY A 116 25.12 5.39 -7.84
C GLY A 116 25.69 6.82 -7.88
N PRO A 117 26.97 7.00 -8.24
CA PRO A 117 27.59 8.33 -8.36
C PRO A 117 26.94 9.24 -9.40
N ASP A 118 26.17 8.66 -10.33
CA ASP A 118 25.38 9.36 -11.35
C ASP A 118 24.00 9.84 -10.85
N GLY A 119 23.66 9.55 -9.59
CA GLY A 119 22.36 9.91 -9.02
C GLY A 119 21.24 8.94 -9.40
N LEU A 120 21.54 7.80 -10.04
CA LEU A 120 20.58 6.78 -10.44
C LEU A 120 20.60 5.58 -9.49
N SER A 121 19.55 4.76 -9.54
CA SER A 121 19.46 3.54 -8.73
C SER A 121 20.61 2.58 -9.07
N LYS A 122 21.21 1.97 -8.04
CA LYS A 122 22.17 0.87 -8.21
C LYS A 122 21.51 -0.41 -8.73
N MET A 123 20.18 -0.53 -8.60
CA MET A 123 19.43 -1.64 -9.18
C MET A 123 19.42 -1.50 -10.71
N PRO A 124 19.89 -2.52 -11.46
CA PRO A 124 19.81 -2.48 -12.91
C PRO A 124 18.35 -2.59 -13.38
N THR A 125 18.06 -2.07 -14.56
CA THR A 125 16.78 -2.36 -15.23
C THR A 125 16.76 -3.79 -15.75
N TYR A 126 15.60 -4.44 -15.65
CA TYR A 126 15.36 -5.78 -16.18
C TYR A 126 14.40 -5.79 -17.38
N SER A 127 14.10 -4.63 -17.98
CA SER A 127 13.19 -4.51 -19.14
C SER A 127 13.55 -5.43 -20.30
N ASP A 128 14.84 -5.63 -20.52
CA ASP A 128 15.36 -6.39 -21.65
C ASP A 128 15.72 -7.84 -21.29
N SER A 129 15.65 -8.18 -19.98
CA SER A 129 16.06 -9.48 -19.43
C SER A 129 14.90 -10.35 -18.98
N LEU A 130 13.70 -9.77 -18.82
CA LEU A 130 12.51 -10.47 -18.38
C LEU A 130 11.48 -10.59 -19.51
N THR A 131 10.95 -11.79 -19.71
CA THR A 131 9.69 -11.96 -20.43
C THR A 131 8.52 -11.46 -19.58
N LEU A 132 7.37 -11.18 -20.23
CA LEU A 132 6.15 -10.80 -19.52
C LEU A 132 5.74 -11.83 -18.45
N GLU A 133 5.84 -13.13 -18.74
CA GLU A 133 5.53 -14.20 -17.77
C GLU A 133 6.49 -14.12 -16.57
N GLN A 134 7.80 -14.10 -16.82
CA GLN A 134 8.80 -14.05 -15.74
C GLN A 134 8.66 -12.79 -14.87
N TRP A 135 8.34 -11.64 -15.47
CA TRP A 135 8.11 -10.41 -14.73
C TRP A 135 6.84 -10.47 -13.88
N THR A 136 5.72 -10.94 -14.44
CA THR A 136 4.46 -11.07 -13.68
C THR A 136 4.56 -12.11 -12.56
N ASP A 137 5.26 -13.22 -12.80
CA ASP A 137 5.57 -14.24 -11.80
C ASP A 137 6.45 -13.66 -10.69
N LEU A 138 7.51 -12.94 -11.04
CA LEU A 138 8.41 -12.28 -10.08
C LEU A 138 7.64 -11.27 -9.21
N VAL A 139 6.77 -10.46 -9.80
CA VAL A 139 5.89 -9.52 -9.04
C VAL A 139 4.94 -10.29 -8.12
N ALA A 140 4.36 -11.40 -8.58
CA ALA A 140 3.50 -12.25 -7.76
C ALA A 140 4.26 -12.84 -6.55
N TYR A 141 5.51 -13.25 -6.75
CA TYR A 141 6.39 -13.70 -5.66
C TYR A 141 6.65 -12.58 -4.65
N LEU A 142 7.09 -11.40 -5.09
CA LEU A 142 7.34 -10.27 -4.18
C LEU A 142 6.06 -9.86 -3.42
N LYS A 143 4.91 -9.88 -4.08
CA LYS A 143 3.62 -9.63 -3.42
C LYS A 143 3.22 -10.70 -2.39
N SER A 144 3.70 -11.92 -2.54
CA SER A 144 3.47 -13.01 -1.58
C SER A 144 4.33 -12.89 -0.31
N LEU A 145 5.37 -12.06 -0.31
CA LEU A 145 6.24 -11.82 0.84
C LEU A 145 5.50 -10.95 1.87
N THR A 146 4.61 -11.54 2.66
CA THR A 146 3.81 -10.84 3.69
C THR A 146 4.21 -11.19 5.12
N GLY A 147 5.26 -12.01 5.30
CA GLY A 147 5.71 -12.48 6.61
C GLY A 147 7.23 -12.39 6.77
N GLY A 148 7.65 -11.83 7.90
CA GLY A 148 9.02 -11.93 8.42
C GLY A 148 9.26 -10.99 9.59
N ARG A 149 10.42 -11.15 10.24
CA ARG A 149 10.77 -10.40 11.46
C ARG A 149 11.02 -8.94 11.06
N ARG A 150 10.67 -8.04 11.97
CA ARG A 150 10.84 -6.60 11.78
C ARG A 150 12.33 -6.28 11.76
N HIS A 151 12.74 -5.42 10.84
CA HIS A 151 14.02 -4.72 10.92
C HIS A 151 14.10 -3.95 12.23
N GLY A 152 14.97 -4.43 13.11
CA GLY A 152 15.51 -3.70 14.24
C GLY A 152 16.98 -4.08 14.31
N GLU A 153 17.82 -3.08 14.59
CA GLU A 153 19.27 -3.15 14.83
C GLU A 153 20.20 -2.95 13.60
N HIS A 154 20.25 -1.72 13.07
CA HIS A 154 21.52 -1.18 12.55
C HIS A 154 22.24 -0.50 13.72
N ASP A 155 23.47 -0.92 13.97
CA ASP A 155 24.39 -0.42 15.00
C ASP A 155 24.59 1.09 14.86
N MET A 156 23.83 1.85 15.66
CA MET A 156 23.94 3.30 15.81
C MET A 156 24.69 3.59 17.11
N THR A 157 25.93 3.11 17.24
CA THR A 157 26.83 3.51 18.34
C THR A 157 27.32 4.94 18.11
N GLY A 158 26.42 5.90 18.34
CA GLY A 158 26.69 7.32 18.15
C GLY A 158 25.57 8.29 18.48
N MET A 159 24.35 7.85 18.82
CA MET A 159 23.29 8.73 19.33
C MET A 159 22.37 7.98 20.29
N HIS A 160 22.61 8.15 21.59
CA HIS A 160 21.72 7.64 22.63
C HIS A 160 20.47 8.50 22.73
N ALA A 161 19.32 7.97 22.31
CA ALA A 161 18.09 7.96 23.10
C ALA A 161 16.99 7.12 22.41
N THR A 162 16.73 5.95 23.00
CA THR A 162 15.45 5.23 23.07
C THR A 162 14.71 4.89 21.77
N HIS A 163 14.89 3.67 21.27
CA HIS A 163 13.82 2.98 20.53
C HIS A 163 13.75 1.50 20.95
N ASP A 164 13.00 1.25 22.03
CA ASP A 164 12.54 -0.08 22.39
C ASP A 164 11.45 -0.54 21.39
N GLY A 165 11.81 -1.51 20.53
CA GLY A 165 10.94 -2.52 19.92
C GLY A 165 9.54 -2.11 19.42
N HIS A 166 9.43 -1.56 18.21
CA HIS A 166 8.21 -1.75 17.42
C HIS A 166 8.31 -3.08 16.71
N ALA A 167 7.32 -3.94 16.63
CA ALA A 167 5.91 -3.89 16.78
C ALA A 167 5.40 -3.99 15.34
N MET A 168 5.19 -5.17 14.70
CA MET A 168 4.19 -5.24 13.64
C MET A 168 2.87 -5.04 14.37
N ARG A 169 2.63 -3.76 14.63
CA ARG A 169 1.59 -3.08 15.38
C ARG A 169 1.60 -1.60 14.95
N GLY A 170 1.95 -1.34 13.69
CA GLY A 170 1.49 -0.12 13.04
C GLY A 170 0.02 -0.35 12.68
N PRO A 171 -0.88 0.60 12.88
CA PRO A 171 -2.28 0.40 12.55
C PRO A 171 -2.47 0.11 11.07
N GLU A 172 -3.37 -0.81 10.72
CA GLU A 172 -3.87 -0.94 9.34
C GLU A 172 -4.43 0.42 8.88
N ARG A 173 -3.72 1.14 7.99
CA ARG A 173 -4.06 2.51 7.53
C ARG A 173 -4.88 2.57 6.24
N ASP A 174 -5.33 1.42 5.71
CA ASP A 174 -6.17 1.31 4.52
C ASP A 174 -7.30 0.31 4.80
N LYS A 175 -8.55 0.78 4.80
CA LYS A 175 -9.73 -0.03 5.16
C LYS A 175 -10.88 0.21 4.21
N THR A 176 -11.68 -0.83 3.97
CA THR A 176 -12.92 -0.73 3.19
C THR A 176 -14.12 -0.62 4.12
N VAL A 177 -15.01 0.35 3.89
CA VAL A 177 -16.25 0.57 4.63
C VAL A 177 -17.41 0.90 3.69
N GLY A 178 -18.36 -0.01 3.58
CA GLY A 178 -19.46 0.12 2.63
C GLY A 178 -18.94 0.25 1.20
N ALA A 179 -19.28 1.35 0.53
CA ALA A 179 -18.85 1.63 -0.84
C ALA A 179 -17.47 2.30 -0.94
N TYR A 180 -16.81 2.59 0.19
CA TYR A 180 -15.58 3.37 0.19
C TYR A 180 -14.38 2.53 0.60
N ARG A 181 -13.23 2.78 -0.04
CA ARG A 181 -11.91 2.46 0.51
C ARG A 181 -11.27 3.74 1.03
N VAL A 182 -10.83 3.69 2.28
CA VAL A 182 -10.36 4.84 3.07
C VAL A 182 -8.92 4.59 3.47
N ARG A 183 -8.03 5.46 3.00
CA ARG A 183 -6.61 5.43 3.35
C ARG A 183 -6.25 6.66 4.16
N VAL A 184 -5.55 6.45 5.27
CA VAL A 184 -5.07 7.50 6.16
C VAL A 184 -3.55 7.66 6.04
N GLY A 185 -3.09 8.88 5.84
CA GLY A 185 -1.69 9.28 5.92
C GLY A 185 -1.50 10.39 6.94
N TYR A 186 -0.38 10.37 7.65
CA TYR A 186 0.04 11.49 8.49
C TYR A 186 1.47 11.85 8.15
N ALA A 187 1.69 13.11 7.82
CA ALA A 187 3.03 13.65 7.65
C ALA A 187 3.41 14.36 8.95
N GLU A 188 4.49 13.92 9.58
CA GLU A 188 5.04 14.57 10.75
C GLU A 188 5.42 16.02 10.42
N PRO A 189 5.31 16.93 11.40
CA PRO A 189 5.69 18.31 11.17
C PRO A 189 7.20 18.42 10.94
N ALA A 190 7.60 19.22 9.94
CA ALA A 190 9.01 19.50 9.68
C ALA A 190 9.71 20.29 10.82
N GLN A 191 8.93 20.85 11.75
CA GLN A 191 9.40 21.58 12.93
C GLN A 191 8.42 21.31 14.07
N GLU A 192 8.90 20.99 15.28
CA GLU A 192 8.07 20.68 16.46
C GLU A 192 7.04 21.77 16.81
N SER A 193 7.30 23.01 16.43
CA SER A 193 6.40 24.15 16.64
C SER A 193 5.20 24.20 15.69
N ARG A 194 5.16 23.34 14.66
CA ARG A 194 4.08 23.27 13.68
C ARG A 194 3.26 21.99 13.85
N PRO A 195 1.96 22.03 13.57
CA PRO A 195 1.17 20.80 13.50
C PRO A 195 1.62 19.96 12.29
N GLY A 196 1.64 18.64 12.44
CA GLY A 196 1.75 17.73 11.31
C GLY A 196 0.51 17.80 10.41
N TYR A 197 0.45 16.93 9.41
CA TYR A 197 -0.59 16.98 8.39
C TYR A 197 -1.31 15.64 8.27
N LEU A 198 -2.59 15.61 8.61
CA LEU A 198 -3.45 14.44 8.41
C LEU A 198 -4.11 14.50 7.04
N ALA A 199 -3.94 13.44 6.26
CA ALA A 199 -4.54 13.25 4.95
C ALA A 199 -5.37 11.96 4.92
N VAL A 200 -6.53 12.04 4.28
CA VAL A 200 -7.48 10.93 4.12
C VAL A 200 -7.90 10.86 2.65
N ALA A 201 -7.48 9.80 1.97
CA ALA A 201 -7.98 9.49 0.64
C ALA A 201 -9.25 8.65 0.74
N VAL A 202 -10.35 9.15 0.17
CA VAL A 202 -11.60 8.41 0.03
C VAL A 202 -11.78 8.04 -1.44
N THR A 203 -11.81 6.74 -1.68
CA THR A 203 -12.04 6.15 -3.00
C THR A 203 -13.30 5.33 -3.00
N ASP A 204 -13.93 5.25 -4.16
CA ASP A 204 -14.91 4.21 -4.41
C ASP A 204 -14.20 2.84 -4.38
N ALA A 205 -14.72 1.90 -3.59
CA ALA A 205 -14.08 0.61 -3.38
C ALA A 205 -14.09 -0.28 -4.63
N GLU A 206 -15.01 -0.02 -5.57
CA GLU A 206 -15.22 -0.81 -6.78
C GLU A 206 -14.47 -0.20 -7.96
N SER A 207 -14.68 1.10 -8.24
CA SER A 207 -14.04 1.78 -9.36
C SER A 207 -12.63 2.30 -9.06
N GLY A 208 -12.26 2.41 -7.77
CA GLY A 208 -11.01 3.00 -7.32
C GLY A 208 -10.92 4.52 -7.52
N GLN A 209 -11.95 5.16 -8.07
CA GLN A 209 -11.98 6.60 -8.32
C GLN A 209 -12.07 7.40 -7.01
N ARG A 210 -11.48 8.60 -7.00
CA ARG A 210 -11.61 9.51 -5.85
C ARG A 210 -13.05 10.01 -5.77
N VAL A 211 -13.61 10.03 -4.56
CA VAL A 211 -14.98 10.54 -4.34
C VAL A 211 -14.89 11.96 -3.78
N PRO A 212 -15.22 12.99 -4.57
CA PRO A 212 -15.13 14.38 -4.15
C PRO A 212 -16.32 14.82 -3.30
N TYR A 213 -16.18 16.00 -2.69
CA TYR A 213 -17.25 16.74 -1.99
C TYR A 213 -17.98 15.99 -0.86
N LEU A 214 -17.41 14.92 -0.32
CA LEU A 214 -17.85 14.30 0.92
C LEU A 214 -17.46 15.16 2.13
N PRO A 215 -18.35 15.33 3.12
CA PRO A 215 -17.95 15.86 4.43
C PRO A 215 -17.11 14.81 5.16
N VAL A 216 -15.82 15.08 5.36
CA VAL A 216 -14.92 14.17 6.07
C VAL A 216 -14.48 14.78 7.39
N ARG A 217 -14.54 13.98 8.46
CA ARG A 217 -14.04 14.35 9.79
C ARG A 217 -13.13 13.24 10.30
N ALA A 218 -12.09 13.61 11.04
CA ALA A 218 -11.27 12.69 11.81
C ALA A 218 -11.54 12.89 13.29
N ARG A 219 -11.88 11.81 13.99
CA ARG A 219 -11.98 11.77 15.45
C ARG A 219 -10.74 11.08 15.99
N ILE A 220 -9.94 11.83 16.73
CA ILE A 220 -8.70 11.41 17.40
C ILE A 220 -9.06 11.14 18.86
N SER A 221 -8.78 9.93 19.36
CA SER A 221 -9.11 9.51 20.71
C SER A 221 -7.87 9.02 21.46
N SER A 222 -7.70 9.52 22.68
CA SER A 222 -6.61 9.21 23.62
C SER A 222 -7.21 9.00 25.01
N GLY A 223 -7.42 7.74 25.42
CA GLY A 223 -8.17 7.42 26.64
C GLY A 223 -9.58 8.03 26.65
N ARG A 224 -9.85 8.95 27.60
CA ARG A 224 -11.14 9.67 27.68
C ARG A 224 -11.19 10.95 26.84
N ALA A 225 -10.03 11.45 26.39
CA ALA A 225 -9.97 12.63 25.54
C ALA A 225 -10.36 12.25 24.11
N THR A 226 -11.20 13.06 23.48
CA THR A 226 -11.55 12.88 22.08
C THR A 226 -11.67 14.25 21.41
N ARG A 227 -10.95 14.41 20.29
CA ARG A 227 -10.97 15.62 19.47
C ARG A 227 -11.45 15.28 18.07
N THR A 228 -12.39 16.05 17.54
CA THR A 228 -12.83 15.91 16.16
C THR A 228 -12.29 17.06 15.32
N VAL A 229 -11.74 16.75 14.15
CA VAL A 229 -11.17 17.70 13.19
C VAL A 229 -11.90 17.53 11.86
N ILE A 230 -12.29 18.65 11.25
CA ILE A 230 -12.89 18.67 9.91
C ILE A 230 -11.76 18.63 8.89
N LEU A 231 -11.86 17.74 7.90
CA LEU A 231 -10.88 17.59 6.84
C LEU A 231 -11.44 18.21 5.56
N GLY A 232 -10.74 19.21 5.03
CA GLY A 232 -11.14 19.90 3.80
C GLY A 232 -10.64 19.18 2.56
N PRO A 233 -11.36 19.23 1.43
CA PRO A 233 -10.86 18.69 0.17
C PRO A 233 -9.62 19.45 -0.28
N ARG A 234 -8.62 18.73 -0.77
CA ARG A 234 -7.38 19.29 -1.32
C ARG A 234 -6.78 18.37 -2.36
N LEU A 235 -5.83 18.91 -3.11
CA LEU A 235 -4.96 18.10 -3.95
C LEU A 235 -3.71 17.71 -3.15
N GLY A 236 -3.44 16.40 -3.10
CA GLY A 236 -2.24 15.80 -2.57
C GLY A 236 -1.43 15.09 -3.67
N PRO A 237 -0.32 14.44 -3.31
CA PRO A 237 0.56 13.76 -4.27
C PRO A 237 -0.16 12.68 -5.10
N ASN A 238 -1.21 12.09 -4.53
CA ASN A 238 -2.00 11.02 -5.14
C ASN A 238 -3.38 11.50 -5.63
N GLY A 239 -3.51 12.79 -5.96
CA GLY A 239 -4.76 13.40 -6.42
C GLY A 239 -5.63 13.94 -5.28
N LEU A 240 -6.95 13.95 -5.47
CA LEU A 240 -7.89 14.48 -4.48
C LEU A 240 -7.85 13.68 -3.18
N GLU A 241 -7.73 14.39 -2.06
CA GLU A 241 -7.78 13.86 -0.69
C GLU A 241 -8.46 14.87 0.24
N TYR A 242 -8.71 14.46 1.49
CA TYR A 242 -9.23 15.31 2.54
C TYR A 242 -8.19 15.47 3.64
N GLY A 243 -7.85 16.70 4.01
CA GLY A 243 -6.84 16.89 5.03
C GLY A 243 -6.95 18.18 5.82
N ALA A 244 -6.18 18.24 6.90
CA ALA A 244 -6.02 19.41 7.73
C ALA A 244 -4.68 19.38 8.48
N PRO A 245 -4.07 20.55 8.75
CA PRO A 245 -2.99 20.64 9.72
C PRO A 245 -3.55 20.27 11.10
N VAL A 246 -2.98 19.23 11.71
CA VAL A 246 -3.41 18.73 13.01
C VAL A 246 -2.24 18.07 13.72
N LEU A 247 -2.12 18.35 15.01
CA LEU A 247 -1.27 17.55 15.89
C LEU A 247 -2.05 16.29 16.26
N VAL A 248 -1.51 15.12 15.91
CA VAL A 248 -2.02 13.83 16.39
C VAL A 248 -1.08 13.41 17.51
N PRO A 249 -1.51 13.47 18.79
CA PRO A 249 -0.64 13.14 19.91
C PRO A 249 -0.15 11.69 19.87
N ASP A 250 1.04 11.42 20.38
CA ASP A 250 1.63 10.09 20.44
C ASP A 250 0.77 9.12 21.27
N GLU A 251 0.03 9.63 22.25
CA GLU A 251 -0.92 8.88 23.07
C GLU A 251 -2.28 8.61 22.37
N THR A 252 -2.42 8.94 21.09
CA THR A 252 -3.62 8.57 20.33
C THR A 252 -3.71 7.07 20.24
N GLU A 253 -4.83 6.51 20.69
CA GLU A 253 -5.10 5.06 20.62
C GLU A 253 -5.92 4.71 19.38
N ARG A 254 -6.74 5.66 18.92
CA ARG A 254 -7.68 5.43 17.83
C ARG A 254 -7.91 6.68 17.01
N LEU A 255 -7.81 6.52 15.70
CA LEU A 255 -8.27 7.49 14.72
C LEU A 255 -9.52 6.95 14.03
N THR A 256 -10.64 7.66 14.09
CA THR A 256 -11.87 7.28 13.39
C THR A 256 -12.20 8.30 12.32
N VAL A 257 -12.24 7.85 11.06
CA VAL A 257 -12.69 8.67 9.93
C VAL A 257 -14.20 8.55 9.82
N LEU A 258 -14.86 9.70 9.81
CA LEU A 258 -16.31 9.87 9.67
C LEU A 258 -16.58 10.48 8.29
N ILE A 259 -17.27 9.74 7.43
CA ILE A 259 -17.66 10.13 6.09
C ILE A 259 -19.15 10.44 6.11
N GLY A 260 -19.49 11.71 5.91
CA GLY A 260 -20.88 12.17 5.84
C GLY A 260 -21.56 11.81 4.53
N ALA A 261 -22.86 12.09 4.46
CA ALA A 261 -23.60 12.04 3.20
C ALA A 261 -23.07 13.09 2.23
N ALA A 262 -23.08 12.79 0.92
CA ALA A 262 -22.72 13.75 -0.11
C ALA A 262 -23.56 15.03 0.01
N THR A 263 -22.89 16.19 -0.05
CA THR A 263 -23.54 17.52 0.03
C THR A 263 -23.84 18.11 -1.34
N VAL A 264 -23.36 17.45 -2.40
CA VAL A 264 -23.61 17.80 -3.80
C VAL A 264 -24.74 16.95 -4.38
N SER A 265 -25.29 17.40 -5.51
CA SER A 265 -26.29 16.63 -6.26
C SER A 265 -25.70 15.30 -6.72
N VAL A 266 -26.36 14.20 -6.33
CA VAL A 266 -26.01 12.84 -6.73
C VAL A 266 -27.05 12.32 -7.72
N SER A 267 -26.57 11.62 -8.75
CA SER A 267 -27.43 10.97 -9.75
C SER A 267 -28.48 10.07 -9.06
N PRO A 268 -29.72 9.98 -9.57
CA PRO A 268 -30.75 9.16 -8.93
C PRO A 268 -30.34 7.69 -8.72
N ALA A 269 -29.57 7.13 -9.66
CA ALA A 269 -29.08 5.75 -9.61
C ALA A 269 -28.09 5.50 -8.46
N GLU A 270 -27.30 6.51 -8.09
CA GLU A 270 -26.26 6.38 -7.06
C GLU A 270 -26.64 7.00 -5.72
N ARG A 271 -27.81 7.66 -5.64
CA ARG A 271 -28.27 8.39 -4.46
C ARG A 271 -28.25 7.54 -3.19
N GLY A 272 -28.55 6.25 -3.28
CA GLY A 272 -28.48 5.33 -2.14
C GLY A 272 -27.05 5.12 -1.62
N ARG A 273 -26.06 5.06 -2.53
CA ARG A 273 -24.64 4.77 -2.24
C ARG A 273 -24.02 5.88 -1.39
N TYR A 274 -24.31 7.14 -1.71
CA TYR A 274 -23.67 8.32 -1.09
C TYR A 274 -24.51 9.01 -0.01
N ARG A 275 -25.68 8.47 0.36
CA ARG A 275 -26.58 9.07 1.36
C ARG A 275 -26.38 8.55 2.78
N THR A 276 -25.79 7.36 2.93
CA THR A 276 -25.54 6.74 4.24
C THR A 276 -24.16 7.12 4.75
N PRO A 277 -24.06 7.86 5.88
CA PRO A 277 -22.77 8.12 6.51
C PRO A 277 -22.05 6.83 6.88
N ARG A 278 -20.72 6.85 6.80
CA ARG A 278 -19.85 5.72 7.14
C ARG A 278 -18.83 6.16 8.17
N GLU A 279 -18.45 5.24 9.04
CA GLU A 279 -17.34 5.42 9.96
C GLU A 279 -16.39 4.25 9.88
N VAL A 280 -15.10 4.54 10.01
CA VAL A 280 -14.07 3.51 10.00
C VAL A 280 -12.97 3.91 10.97
N SER A 281 -12.63 2.98 11.86
CA SER A 281 -11.64 3.18 12.90
C SER A 281 -10.33 2.48 12.54
N PHE A 282 -9.26 3.21 12.77
CA PHE A 282 -7.88 2.83 12.67
C PHE A 282 -7.35 2.80 14.11
N GLU A 283 -6.58 1.78 14.47
CA GLU A 283 -5.68 1.94 15.62
C GLU A 283 -4.72 3.10 15.29
N TRP A 284 -4.02 3.68 16.27
CA TRP A 284 -3.03 4.73 15.97
C TRP A 284 -1.67 4.37 16.55
#